data_AF-A0A154MS17-F1
#
_entry.id   AF-A0A154MS17-F1
#
_cell.length_a   1.000
_cell.length_b   1.000
_cell.length_c   1.000
_cell.angle_alpha   90.00
_cell.angle_beta   90.00
_cell.angle_gamma   90.00
#
_symmetry.space_group_name_H-M   'P 1'
#
loop_
_entity.id
_entity.type
_entity.pdbx_description
1 polymer ?
#
loop_
_entity_poly.entity_id
_entity_poly.type
_entity_poly.pdbx_seq_one_letter_code
_entity_poly.pdbx_strand_id
1 'polypeptide(L)'
;MREDGRVSDEQRVLVAVFATPVASYLLRYGKDLGYTTVLFEPDGARATDVANGFEAVSTVPGLGAGTDVVVTDHNRPELGEVLKAVLDHPARWVGVLGNPRRVGPHVAALKALDVPENQIARVQRPVGLNIGSRTPPEIAVATLAGLLADRNGRPGGFEFPPPGD
;
A
#
# COMPACT_ATOMS: atom_id res chain seq x y z
N MET A 1 22.14 13.49 -27.44
CA MET A 1 22.80 12.94 -26.25
C MET A 1 22.37 13.76 -25.03
N ARG A 2 21.34 13.26 -24.33
CA ARG A 2 21.07 13.48 -22.91
C ARG A 2 20.48 12.16 -22.45
N GLU A 3 21.35 11.32 -21.88
CA GLU A 3 20.96 10.11 -21.17
C GLU A 3 20.31 10.58 -19.87
N ASP A 4 18.97 10.54 -19.81
CA ASP A 4 18.26 10.75 -18.55
C ASP A 4 18.11 9.39 -17.88
N GLY A 5 18.75 9.27 -16.71
CA GLY A 5 18.94 8.04 -15.97
C GLY A 5 17.62 7.48 -15.47
N ARG A 6 16.94 6.68 -16.31
CA ARG A 6 15.99 5.70 -15.82
C ARG A 6 16.78 4.71 -14.97
N VAL A 7 16.75 4.94 -13.66
CA VAL A 7 17.00 3.94 -12.63
C VAL A 7 16.42 2.63 -13.14
N SER A 8 17.28 1.63 -13.28
CA SER A 8 16.94 0.29 -13.72
C SER A 8 15.64 -0.15 -13.07
N ASP A 9 14.71 -0.64 -13.88
CA ASP A 9 13.35 -1.05 -13.50
C ASP A 9 13.44 -2.21 -12.48
N GLU A 10 13.69 -1.89 -11.20
CA GLU A 10 13.30 -2.75 -10.11
C GLU A 10 11.77 -2.84 -10.20
N GLN A 11 11.31 -3.95 -10.78
CA GLN A 11 9.92 -4.25 -11.05
C GLN A 11 9.03 -3.75 -9.92
N ARG A 12 8.19 -2.74 -10.21
CA ARG A 12 7.30 -2.14 -9.20
C ARG A 12 6.24 -3.14 -8.82
N VAL A 13 6.23 -3.58 -7.56
CA VAL A 13 5.21 -4.51 -7.04
C VAL A 13 4.26 -3.75 -6.13
N LEU A 14 2.96 -3.92 -6.35
CA LEU A 14 1.90 -3.42 -5.48
C LEU A 14 1.15 -4.60 -4.87
N VAL A 15 1.24 -4.74 -3.55
CA VAL A 15 0.51 -5.73 -2.78
C VAL A 15 -0.64 -5.05 -2.08
N ALA A 16 -1.88 -5.44 -2.41
CA ALA A 16 -3.04 -5.08 -1.62
C ALA A 16 -3.33 -6.19 -0.62
N VAL A 17 -3.43 -5.83 0.66
CA VAL A 17 -3.72 -6.76 1.75
C VAL A 17 -5.19 -6.66 2.13
N PHE A 18 -5.81 -7.82 2.29
CA PHE A 18 -7.23 -8.09 2.48
C PHE A 18 -8.08 -7.81 1.23
N ALA A 19 -8.96 -8.74 0.92
CA ALA A 19 -9.88 -8.68 -0.20
C ALA A 19 -11.02 -7.69 0.11
N THR A 20 -10.88 -6.46 -0.40
CA THR A 20 -11.87 -5.40 -0.25
C THR A 20 -12.22 -4.80 -1.62
N PRO A 21 -13.36 -4.08 -1.75
CA PRO A 21 -13.64 -3.33 -2.98
C PRO A 21 -12.52 -2.35 -3.35
N VAL A 22 -11.87 -1.72 -2.36
CA VAL A 22 -10.73 -0.82 -2.60
C VAL A 22 -9.54 -1.58 -3.18
N ALA A 23 -9.21 -2.75 -2.64
CA ALA A 23 -8.13 -3.60 -3.16
C ALA A 23 -8.33 -3.93 -4.65
N SER A 24 -9.55 -4.31 -5.05
CA SER A 24 -9.85 -4.66 -6.44
C SER A 24 -9.63 -3.48 -7.40
N TYR A 25 -10.06 -2.26 -7.04
CA TYR A 25 -9.77 -1.07 -7.86
C TYR A 25 -8.30 -0.70 -7.82
N LEU A 26 -7.66 -0.78 -6.66
CA LEU A 26 -6.26 -0.46 -6.46
C LEU A 26 -5.34 -1.34 -7.32
N LEU A 27 -5.57 -2.66 -7.33
CA LEU A 27 -4.80 -3.59 -8.14
C LEU A 27 -5.08 -3.42 -9.63
N ARG A 28 -6.33 -3.16 -10.02
CA ARG A 28 -6.67 -2.90 -11.42
C ARG A 28 -5.94 -1.66 -11.95
N TYR A 29 -6.09 -0.52 -11.27
CA TYR A 29 -5.44 0.73 -11.67
C TYR A 29 -3.92 0.64 -11.53
N GLY A 30 -3.41 -0.06 -10.51
CA GLY A 30 -1.98 -0.31 -10.35
C GLY A 30 -1.40 -1.06 -11.55
N LYS A 31 -2.09 -2.09 -12.05
CA LYS A 31 -1.68 -2.80 -13.27
C LYS A 31 -1.63 -1.88 -14.48
N ASP A 32 -2.63 -1.02 -14.66
CA ASP A 32 -2.66 -0.03 -15.75
C ASP A 32 -1.51 1.00 -15.65
N LEU A 33 -1.00 1.26 -14.44
CA LEU A 33 0.16 2.12 -14.17
C LEU A 33 1.51 1.39 -14.26
N GLY A 34 1.51 0.11 -14.62
CA GLY A 34 2.73 -0.70 -14.81
C GLY A 34 3.22 -1.42 -13.55
N TYR A 35 2.43 -1.52 -12.48
CA TYR A 35 2.77 -2.37 -11.34
C TYR A 35 2.49 -3.84 -11.66
N THR A 36 3.38 -4.71 -11.16
CA THR A 36 3.02 -6.11 -10.89
C THR A 36 2.14 -6.12 -9.65
N THR A 37 0.94 -6.66 -9.74
CA THR A 37 -0.07 -6.55 -8.68
C THR A 37 -0.35 -7.90 -8.04
N VAL A 38 -0.46 -7.91 -6.71
CA VAL A 38 -0.72 -9.11 -5.91
C VAL A 38 -1.80 -8.80 -4.89
N LEU A 39 -2.81 -9.67 -4.80
CA LEU A 39 -3.77 -9.67 -3.71
C LEU A 39 -3.28 -10.65 -2.64
N PHE A 40 -3.02 -10.17 -1.42
CA PHE A 40 -2.73 -11.01 -0.27
C PHE A 40 -3.96 -11.08 0.63
N GLU A 41 -4.56 -12.26 0.75
CA GLU A 41 -5.71 -12.54 1.60
C GLU A 41 -5.44 -13.82 2.40
N PRO A 42 -5.07 -13.73 3.70
CA PRO A 42 -4.81 -14.91 4.53
C PRO A 42 -6.07 -15.74 4.79
N ASP A 43 -7.27 -15.15 4.72
CA ASP A 43 -8.55 -15.84 4.89
C ASP A 43 -9.05 -16.39 3.53
N GLY A 44 -8.75 -17.66 3.26
CA GLY A 44 -9.07 -18.31 1.99
C GLY A 44 -10.56 -18.30 1.63
N ALA A 45 -11.48 -18.16 2.60
CA ALA A 45 -12.91 -18.03 2.32
C ALA A 45 -13.28 -16.65 1.74
N ARG A 46 -12.49 -15.61 2.04
CA ARG A 46 -12.73 -14.24 1.54
C ARG A 46 -12.03 -13.95 0.22
N ALA A 47 -10.98 -14.72 -0.09
CA ALA A 47 -10.28 -14.64 -1.35
C ALA A 47 -11.20 -14.82 -2.57
N THR A 48 -12.28 -15.59 -2.44
CA THR A 48 -13.21 -15.90 -3.54
C THR A 48 -14.28 -14.83 -3.78
N ASP A 49 -14.62 -14.03 -2.78
CA ASP A 49 -15.88 -13.25 -2.77
C ASP A 49 -15.75 -11.82 -3.32
N VAL A 50 -14.53 -11.25 -3.33
CA VAL A 50 -14.32 -9.82 -3.63
C VAL A 50 -13.36 -9.59 -4.80
N ALA A 51 -12.75 -10.66 -5.28
CA ALA A 51 -11.56 -10.60 -6.12
C ALA A 51 -11.76 -9.97 -7.50
N ASN A 52 -12.97 -9.78 -8.05
CA ASN A 52 -13.15 -9.20 -9.41
C ASN A 52 -12.14 -9.78 -10.45
N GLY A 53 -11.75 -11.05 -10.33
CA GLY A 53 -10.75 -11.71 -11.19
C GLY A 53 -9.28 -11.67 -10.74
N PHE A 54 -8.95 -11.23 -9.51
CA PHE A 54 -7.61 -11.35 -8.94
C PHE A 54 -7.43 -12.68 -8.19
N GLU A 55 -6.41 -13.46 -8.55
CA GLU A 55 -6.01 -14.61 -7.75
C GLU A 55 -5.32 -14.12 -6.47
N ALA A 56 -5.83 -14.53 -5.31
CA ALA A 56 -5.24 -14.16 -4.03
C ALA A 56 -4.21 -15.20 -3.59
N VAL A 57 -3.10 -14.73 -3.03
CA VAL A 57 -2.18 -15.57 -2.27
C VAL A 57 -2.61 -15.58 -0.80
N SER A 58 -2.49 -16.72 -0.13
CA SER A 58 -2.84 -16.89 1.29
C SER A 58 -1.64 -16.81 2.23
N THR A 59 -0.43 -16.72 1.68
CA THR A 59 0.81 -16.53 2.43
C THR A 59 1.45 -15.20 2.02
N VAL A 60 2.24 -14.62 2.91
CA VAL A 60 2.94 -13.36 2.63
C VAL A 60 3.85 -13.58 1.42
N PRO A 61 3.66 -12.83 0.31
CA PRO A 61 4.51 -12.98 -0.86
C PRO A 61 5.92 -12.42 -0.57
N GLY A 62 6.91 -12.71 -1.41
CA GLY A 62 8.24 -12.10 -1.26
C GLY A 62 8.18 -10.58 -1.45
N LEU A 63 8.36 -9.81 -0.37
CA LEU A 63 8.28 -8.34 -0.39
C LEU A 63 9.68 -7.71 -0.50
N GLY A 64 10.17 -7.51 -1.72
CA GLY A 64 11.46 -6.88 -2.00
C GLY A 64 11.45 -5.35 -1.89
N ALA A 65 12.62 -4.72 -2.07
CA ALA A 65 12.84 -3.27 -1.98
C ALA A 65 12.04 -2.42 -2.98
N GLY A 66 11.49 -3.03 -4.04
CA GLY A 66 10.58 -2.39 -5.00
C GLY A 66 9.09 -2.46 -4.64
N THR A 67 8.74 -3.07 -3.50
CA THR A 67 7.34 -3.43 -3.16
C THR A 67 6.65 -2.38 -2.31
N ASP A 68 5.48 -1.91 -2.75
CA ASP A 68 4.54 -1.13 -1.94
C ASP A 68 3.44 -2.06 -1.41
N VAL A 69 3.20 -2.02 -0.10
CA VAL A 69 2.15 -2.81 0.57
C VAL A 69 1.07 -1.87 1.12
N VAL A 70 -0.17 -2.10 0.70
CA VAL A 70 -1.34 -1.32 1.15
C VAL A 70 -2.33 -2.24 1.83
N VAL A 71 -2.53 -2.05 3.14
CA VAL A 71 -3.56 -2.74 3.90
C VAL A 71 -4.88 -2.01 3.74
N THR A 72 -5.85 -2.69 3.12
CA THR A 72 -7.12 -2.07 2.70
C THR A 72 -8.27 -2.22 3.69
N ASP A 73 -8.09 -3.06 4.71
CA ASP A 73 -8.99 -3.19 5.86
C ASP A 73 -8.21 -3.10 7.18
N HIS A 74 -8.59 -2.16 8.04
CA HIS A 74 -7.96 -1.91 9.33
C HIS A 74 -8.75 -2.45 10.52
N ASN A 75 -9.85 -3.18 10.28
CA ASN A 75 -10.70 -3.76 11.33
C ASN A 75 -10.58 -5.28 11.43
N ARG A 76 -9.65 -5.88 10.68
CA ARG A 76 -9.36 -7.31 10.74
C ARG A 76 -8.73 -7.69 12.09
N PRO A 77 -9.23 -8.73 12.78
CA PRO A 77 -8.61 -9.25 14.00
C PRO A 77 -7.12 -9.57 13.84
N GLU A 78 -6.75 -10.13 12.68
CA GLU A 78 -5.40 -10.54 12.31
C GLU A 78 -4.51 -9.39 11.77
N LEU A 79 -4.99 -8.13 11.81
CA LEU A 79 -4.24 -6.96 11.30
C LEU A 79 -2.81 -6.89 11.86
N GLY A 80 -2.65 -7.12 13.16
CA GLY A 80 -1.34 -7.05 13.82
C GLY A 80 -0.38 -8.13 13.33
N GLU A 81 -0.85 -9.37 13.23
CA GLU A 81 -0.05 -10.52 12.78
C GLU A 81 0.39 -10.35 11.32
N VAL A 82 -0.54 -9.92 10.47
CA VAL A 82 -0.30 -9.65 9.06
C VAL A 82 0.72 -8.52 8.88
N LEU A 83 0.57 -7.40 9.59
CA LEU A 83 1.51 -6.30 9.50
C LEU A 83 2.89 -6.66 10.06
N LYS A 84 2.96 -7.42 11.15
CA LYS A 84 4.22 -7.91 11.70
C LYS A 84 4.96 -8.74 10.66
N ALA A 85 4.28 -9.70 10.03
CA ALA A 85 4.87 -10.52 8.99
C ALA A 85 5.32 -9.70 7.77
N VAL A 86 4.56 -8.68 7.36
CA VAL A 86 4.96 -7.73 6.31
C VAL A 86 6.22 -6.94 6.68
N LEU A 87 6.33 -6.48 7.93
CA LEU A 87 7.44 -5.66 8.43
C LEU A 87 8.76 -6.43 8.55
N ASP A 88 8.71 -7.76 8.67
CA ASP A 88 9.88 -8.66 8.64
C ASP A 88 10.58 -8.67 7.26
N HIS A 89 9.99 -8.04 6.24
CA HIS A 89 10.54 -7.91 4.91
C HIS A 89 11.05 -6.47 4.59
N PRO A 90 11.96 -6.34 3.61
CA PRO A 90 12.50 -5.05 3.18
C PRO A 90 11.55 -4.31 2.21
N ALA A 91 10.22 -4.40 2.39
CA ALA A 91 9.26 -3.67 1.57
C ALA A 91 9.59 -2.16 1.55
N ARG A 92 9.51 -1.56 0.35
CA ARG A 92 9.80 -0.13 0.12
C ARG A 92 8.93 0.75 1.00
N TRP A 93 7.65 0.40 1.05
CA TRP A 93 6.59 1.23 1.59
C TRP A 93 5.49 0.34 2.14
N VAL A 94 4.98 0.66 3.33
CA VAL A 94 3.90 -0.07 3.99
C VAL A 94 2.92 0.95 4.52
N GLY A 95 1.63 0.79 4.24
CA GLY A 95 0.61 1.70 4.76
C GLY A 95 -0.74 1.03 4.98
N VAL A 96 -1.53 1.65 5.87
CA VAL A 96 -2.82 1.13 6.30
C VAL A 96 -3.90 2.18 6.04
N LEU A 97 -4.87 1.84 5.20
CA LEU A 97 -6.02 2.70 4.95
C LEU A 97 -6.77 3.02 6.25
N GLY A 98 -7.26 4.24 6.39
CA GLY A 98 -8.11 4.62 7.51
C GLY A 98 -8.19 6.12 7.71
N ASN A 99 -9.03 6.53 8.67
CA ASN A 99 -9.23 7.93 8.98
C ASN A 99 -7.94 8.56 9.56
N PRO A 100 -7.39 9.62 8.95
CA PRO A 100 -6.19 10.30 9.44
C PRO A 100 -6.37 10.96 10.82
N ARG A 101 -7.61 11.26 11.22
CA ARG A 101 -7.91 11.93 12.49
C ARG A 101 -7.87 10.99 13.70
N ARG A 102 -7.63 9.68 13.48
CA ARG A 102 -7.60 8.67 14.53
C ARG A 102 -6.28 7.93 14.48
N VAL A 103 -5.73 7.64 15.66
CA VAL A 103 -4.59 6.71 15.80
C VAL A 103 -4.95 5.40 15.11
N GLY A 104 -4.04 4.89 14.30
CA GLY A 104 -4.27 3.66 13.56
C GLY A 104 -4.37 2.46 14.51
N PRO A 105 -5.35 1.55 14.33
CA PRO A 105 -5.48 0.35 15.16
C PRO A 105 -4.25 -0.56 15.06
N HIS A 106 -3.49 -0.45 13.96
CA HIS A 106 -2.21 -1.15 13.79
C HIS A 106 -1.20 -0.84 14.90
N VAL A 107 -1.19 0.38 15.47
CA VAL A 107 -0.22 0.76 16.51
C VAL A 107 -0.41 -0.11 17.75
N ALA A 108 -1.64 -0.20 18.25
CA ALA A 108 -1.95 -1.03 19.41
C ALA A 108 -1.77 -2.52 19.11
N ALA A 109 -2.22 -2.97 17.94
CA ALA A 109 -2.10 -4.37 17.52
C ALA A 109 -0.63 -4.82 17.41
N LEU A 110 0.25 -3.99 16.84
CA LEU A 110 1.68 -4.29 16.71
C LEU A 110 2.41 -4.22 18.05
N LYS A 111 2.07 -3.26 18.93
CA LYS A 111 2.62 -3.18 20.29
C LYS A 111 2.27 -4.42 21.12
N ALA A 112 1.06 -4.94 20.98
CA ALA A 112 0.64 -6.17 21.66
C ALA A 112 1.41 -7.42 21.19
N LEU A 113 2.11 -7.34 20.06
CA LEU A 113 2.95 -8.41 19.50
C LEU A 113 4.45 -8.12 19.67
N ASP A 114 4.80 -7.20 20.57
CA ASP A 114 6.17 -6.77 20.90
C ASP A 114 6.96 -6.23 19.70
N VAL A 115 6.28 -5.65 18.70
CA VAL A 115 6.95 -5.04 17.55
C VAL A 115 7.61 -3.73 17.99
N PRO A 116 8.92 -3.54 17.73
CA PRO A 116 9.65 -2.33 18.10
C PRO A 116 9.04 -1.05 17.50
N GLU A 117 9.06 0.04 18.27
CA GLU A 117 8.42 1.31 17.86
C GLU A 117 8.97 1.88 16.54
N ASN A 118 10.26 1.68 16.26
CA ASN A 118 10.87 2.09 14.99
C ASN A 118 10.34 1.28 13.79
N GLN A 119 9.95 0.02 13.97
CA GLN A 119 9.29 -0.78 12.94
C GLN A 119 7.83 -0.35 12.76
N ILE A 120 7.12 -0.08 13.87
CA ILE A 120 5.75 0.45 13.81
C ILE A 120 5.73 1.79 13.04
N ALA A 121 6.72 2.66 13.26
CA ALA A 121 6.84 3.94 12.58
C ALA A 121 7.03 3.85 11.05
N ARG A 122 7.40 2.68 10.51
CA ARG A 122 7.45 2.45 9.05
C ARG A 122 6.06 2.38 8.42
N VAL A 123 5.02 2.11 9.21
CA VAL A 123 3.64 1.98 8.72
C VAL A 123 3.01 3.37 8.52
N GLN A 124 2.78 3.73 7.27
CA GLN A 124 2.25 5.02 6.86
C GLN A 124 0.73 5.10 7.02
N ARG A 125 0.27 6.23 7.57
CA ARG A 125 -1.15 6.57 7.68
C ARG A 125 -1.33 8.09 7.80
N PRO A 126 -2.23 8.73 7.03
CA PRO A 126 -3.10 8.16 6.00
C PRO A 126 -2.33 7.70 4.77
N VAL A 127 -2.99 6.91 3.93
CA VAL A 127 -2.46 6.47 2.65
C VAL A 127 -3.08 7.33 1.54
N GLY A 128 -2.25 7.81 0.62
CA GLY A 128 -2.71 8.56 -0.54
C GLY A 128 -2.82 10.08 -0.35
N LEU A 129 -3.02 10.78 -1.46
CA LEU A 129 -3.22 12.24 -1.46
C LEU A 129 -4.61 12.62 -0.95
N ASN A 130 -4.71 13.76 -0.29
CA ASN A 130 -5.98 14.29 0.20
C ASN A 130 -6.78 14.95 -0.94
N ILE A 131 -7.49 14.12 -1.71
CA ILE A 131 -8.38 14.57 -2.80
C ILE A 131 -9.87 14.58 -2.40
N GLY A 132 -10.17 14.35 -1.11
CA GLY A 132 -11.55 14.22 -0.63
C GLY A 132 -12.26 12.93 -1.06
N SER A 133 -11.51 11.87 -1.34
CA SER A 133 -12.03 10.57 -1.79
C SER A 133 -13.06 9.97 -0.82
N ARG A 134 -14.11 9.35 -1.38
CA ARG A 134 -15.22 8.75 -0.62
C ARG A 134 -15.56 7.35 -1.12
N THR A 135 -15.48 7.14 -2.43
CA THR A 135 -15.81 5.84 -3.04
C THR A 135 -14.58 4.94 -3.15
N PRO A 136 -14.73 3.61 -3.22
CA PRO A 136 -13.60 2.70 -3.40
C PRO A 136 -12.66 3.05 -4.57
N PRO A 137 -13.14 3.38 -5.79
CA PRO A 137 -12.25 3.78 -6.88
C PRO A 137 -11.55 5.12 -6.62
N GLU A 138 -12.22 6.11 -6.00
CA GLU A 138 -11.56 7.38 -5.62
C GLU A 138 -10.45 7.15 -4.57
N ILE A 139 -10.68 6.26 -3.60
CA ILE A 139 -9.67 5.91 -2.58
C ILE A 139 -8.48 5.21 -3.24
N ALA A 140 -8.72 4.33 -4.22
CA ALA A 140 -7.66 3.70 -5.00
C ALA A 140 -6.83 4.74 -5.79
N VAL A 141 -7.49 5.69 -6.46
CA VAL A 141 -6.80 6.80 -7.17
C VAL A 141 -5.97 7.64 -6.21
N ALA A 142 -6.54 8.05 -5.07
CA ALA A 142 -5.84 8.80 -4.05
C ALA A 142 -4.58 8.06 -3.55
N THR A 143 -4.72 6.77 -3.28
CA THR A 143 -3.65 5.88 -2.83
C THR A 143 -2.52 5.81 -3.86
N LEU A 144 -2.84 5.49 -5.12
CA LEU A 144 -1.84 5.39 -6.20
C LEU A 144 -1.14 6.71 -6.46
N ALA A 145 -1.88 7.82 -6.45
CA ALA A 145 -1.29 9.14 -6.60
C ALA A 145 -0.29 9.44 -5.48
N GLY A 146 -0.59 9.05 -4.24
CA GLY A 146 0.33 9.19 -3.11
C GLY A 146 1.57 8.31 -3.23
N LEU A 147 1.41 7.04 -3.62
CA LEU A 147 2.55 6.14 -3.85
C LEU A 147 3.48 6.65 -4.95
N LEU A 148 2.91 7.15 -6.06
CA LEU A 148 3.71 7.74 -7.14
C LEU A 148 4.38 9.05 -6.72
N ALA A 149 3.70 9.90 -5.95
CA ALA A 149 4.27 11.14 -5.44
C ALA A 149 5.47 10.84 -4.54
N ASP A 150 5.33 9.91 -3.58
CA ASP A 150 6.41 9.46 -2.69
C ASP A 150 7.59 8.87 -3.48
N ARG A 151 7.33 7.96 -4.43
CA ARG A 151 8.37 7.39 -5.31
C ARG A 151 9.16 8.47 -6.08
N ASN A 152 8.50 9.54 -6.46
CA ASN A 152 9.10 10.63 -7.23
C ASN A 152 9.65 11.77 -6.35
N GLY A 153 9.62 11.64 -5.02
CA GLY A 153 10.03 12.69 -4.09
C GLY A 153 9.19 13.96 -4.22
N ARG A 154 7.89 13.82 -4.51
CA ARG A 154 6.96 14.94 -4.70
C ARG A 154 5.91 14.97 -3.59
N PRO A 155 5.44 16.16 -3.18
CA PRO A 155 4.39 16.28 -2.17
C PRO A 155 3.02 15.85 -2.69
N GLY A 156 2.80 15.91 -4.01
CA GLY A 156 1.48 15.83 -4.62
C GLY A 156 0.69 17.13 -4.39
N GLY A 157 0.13 17.69 -5.47
CA GLY A 157 -0.55 18.98 -5.41
C GLY A 157 -0.56 19.70 -6.75
N PHE A 158 -1.06 20.94 -6.76
CA PHE A 158 -1.13 21.78 -7.96
C PHE A 158 0.10 22.68 -8.15
N GLU A 159 1.04 22.65 -7.22
CA GLU A 159 2.26 23.43 -7.28
C GLU A 159 3.35 22.67 -8.04
N PHE A 160 3.90 23.32 -9.07
CA PHE A 160 5.00 22.80 -9.87
C PHE A 160 6.18 23.76 -9.70
N PRO A 161 7.03 23.56 -8.67
CA PRO A 161 8.20 24.40 -8.51
C PRO A 161 9.11 24.25 -9.75
N PRO A 162 9.79 25.34 -10.16
CA PRO A 162 10.73 25.27 -11.27
C PRO A 162 11.82 24.23 -10.99
N PRO A 163 12.49 23.68 -12.03
CA PRO A 163 13.53 22.68 -11.82
C PRO A 163 14.71 23.27 -11.03
N GLY A 164 14.93 22.75 -9.82
CA GLY A 164 16.12 23.00 -9.00
C GLY A 164 16.00 24.18 -8.05
N ASP A 165 15.69 23.88 -6.79
CA ASP A 165 16.12 24.59 -5.58
C ASP A 165 16.69 23.55 -4.60
#